data_AF-X1C6I0-F1
#
_entry.id   AF-X1C6I0-F1
#
_cell.length_a   1.000
_cell.length_b   1.000
_cell.length_c   1.000
_cell.angle_alpha   90.00
_cell.angle_beta   90.00
_cell.angle_gamma   90.00
#
_symmetry.space_group_name_H-M   'P 1'
#
loop_
_entity.id
_entity.type
_entity.pdbx_description
1 polymer ?
#
loop_
_entity_poly.entity_id
_entity_poly.type
_entity_poly.pdbx_seq_one_letter_code
_entity_poly.pdbx_strand_id
1 'polypeptide(L)'
;ILFVKRKRAFACGTVFAGIAILVMISYVSFINPLEKDRYSKDFAQKIAKTVPQNDRLIAYEFVSPKSVQYFGRPILETNDRTVLYEHYERGEWVLATAGHLEKLTQDGRFRKVYYTEKAERRKDGDAPGALFHKSAPKVKDGL
;
A
#
# COMPACT_ATOMS: atom_id res chain seq x y z
N ILE A 1 8.57 -36.06 33.85
CA ILE A 1 7.63 -36.79 34.74
C ILE A 1 6.75 -37.80 33.98
N LEU A 2 6.16 -37.46 32.81
CA LEU A 2 5.31 -38.39 32.04
C LEU A 2 6.07 -39.55 31.34
N PHE A 3 7.27 -39.29 30.78
CA PHE A 3 8.11 -40.34 30.18
C PHE A 3 8.60 -41.39 31.19
N VAL A 4 8.81 -40.97 32.45
CA VAL A 4 9.28 -41.82 33.55
C VAL A 4 8.18 -42.77 34.06
N LYS A 5 6.90 -42.42 33.89
CA LYS A 5 5.74 -43.23 34.32
C LYS A 5 5.16 -44.13 33.20
N ARG A 6 5.95 -44.52 32.19
CA ARG A 6 5.53 -45.42 31.08
C ARG A 6 4.37 -44.90 30.19
N LYS A 7 3.89 -43.67 30.38
CA LYS A 7 2.87 -43.01 29.54
C LYS A 7 3.48 -42.31 28.32
N ARG A 8 4.23 -43.07 27.51
CA ARG A 8 5.03 -42.56 26.38
C ARG A 8 4.17 -41.88 25.31
N ALA A 9 2.97 -42.41 25.04
CA ALA A 9 2.04 -41.83 24.07
C ALA A 9 1.56 -40.41 24.45
N PHE A 10 1.24 -40.19 25.73
CA PHE A 10 0.86 -38.86 26.24
C PHE A 10 2.02 -37.86 26.16
N ALA A 11 3.24 -38.33 26.43
CA ALA A 11 4.41 -37.48 26.38
C ALA A 11 4.78 -37.08 24.95
N CYS A 12 4.68 -37.99 23.98
CA CYS A 12 4.77 -37.64 22.54
C CYS A 12 3.66 -36.67 22.13
N GLY A 13 2.41 -36.92 22.54
CA GLY A 13 1.28 -36.03 22.25
C GLY A 13 1.50 -34.60 22.75
N THR A 14 2.03 -34.43 23.97
CA THR A 14 2.34 -33.10 24.51
C THR A 14 3.47 -32.39 23.76
N VAL A 15 4.47 -33.13 23.26
CA VAL A 15 5.57 -32.54 22.46
C VAL A 15 5.04 -32.09 21.10
N PHE A 16 4.25 -32.92 20.41
CA PHE A 16 3.63 -32.54 19.14
C PHE A 16 2.66 -31.36 19.30
N ALA A 17 1.85 -31.34 20.36
CA ALA A 17 0.96 -30.22 20.65
C ALA A 17 1.76 -28.92 20.91
N GLY A 18 2.85 -29.00 21.67
CA GLY A 18 3.75 -27.86 21.90
C GLY A 18 4.38 -27.32 20.61
N ILE A 19 4.86 -28.21 19.73
CA ILE A 19 5.42 -27.83 18.43
C ILE A 19 4.33 -27.21 17.54
N ALA A 20 3.13 -27.77 17.50
CA ALA A 20 2.03 -27.25 16.70
C ALA A 20 1.62 -25.83 17.15
N ILE A 21 1.57 -25.57 18.46
CA ILE A 21 1.29 -24.23 18.99
C ILE A 21 2.40 -23.25 18.60
N LEU A 22 3.68 -23.65 18.73
CA LEU A 22 4.81 -22.81 18.31
C LEU A 22 4.75 -22.50 16.81
N VAL A 23 4.41 -23.49 15.97
CA VAL A 23 4.24 -23.28 14.52
C VAL A 23 3.08 -22.33 14.23
N MET A 24 1.93 -22.47 14.90
CA MET A 24 0.81 -21.54 14.75
C MET A 24 1.19 -20.11 15.16
N ILE A 25 1.85 -19.93 16.30
CA ILE A 25 2.32 -18.61 16.76
C ILE A 25 3.30 -18.02 15.73
N SER A 26 4.26 -18.83 15.25
CA SER A 26 5.23 -18.41 14.23
C SER A 26 4.52 -17.99 12.94
N TYR A 27 3.55 -18.78 12.47
CA TYR A 27 2.79 -18.47 11.26
C TYR A 27 2.05 -17.13 11.38
N VAL A 28 1.33 -16.94 12.49
CA VAL A 28 0.57 -15.69 12.74
C VAL A 28 1.51 -14.49 12.91
N SER A 29 2.66 -14.66 13.56
CA SER A 29 3.61 -13.57 13.79
C SER A 29 4.44 -13.19 12.56
N PHE A 30 4.76 -14.14 11.67
CA PHE A 30 5.64 -13.89 10.52
C PHE A 30 4.89 -13.73 9.18
N ILE A 31 3.76 -14.41 8.95
CA ILE A 31 3.08 -14.40 7.64
C ILE A 31 2.01 -13.30 7.53
N ASN A 32 1.22 -13.03 8.58
CA ASN A 32 0.26 -11.92 8.57
C ASN A 32 0.89 -10.54 8.26
N PRO A 33 2.06 -10.16 8.80
CA PRO A 33 2.65 -8.86 8.45
C PRO A 33 3.13 -8.79 6.99
N LEU A 34 3.50 -9.91 6.37
CA LEU A 34 3.85 -9.96 4.93
C LEU A 34 2.62 -9.76 4.04
N GLU A 35 1.46 -10.27 4.45
CA GLU A 35 0.18 -9.99 3.76
C GLU A 35 -0.29 -8.55 3.97
N LYS A 36 -0.03 -7.96 5.13
CA LYS A 36 -0.44 -6.58 5.45
C LYS A 36 0.13 -5.55 4.47
N ASP A 37 1.36 -5.77 4.01
CA ASP A 37 2.06 -4.87 3.09
C ASP A 37 1.75 -5.14 1.61
N ARG A 38 0.97 -6.18 1.30
CA ARG A 38 0.71 -6.61 -0.08
C ARG A 38 0.08 -5.51 -0.92
N TYR A 39 -0.89 -4.77 -0.39
CA TYR A 39 -1.55 -3.69 -1.13
C TYR A 39 -0.61 -2.54 -1.45
N SER A 40 0.15 -2.05 -0.45
CA SER A 40 1.13 -1.00 -0.66
C SER A 40 2.22 -1.42 -1.64
N LYS A 41 2.63 -2.70 -1.60
CA LYS A 41 3.59 -3.29 -2.55
C LYS A 41 3.03 -3.31 -3.97
N ASP A 42 1.87 -3.92 -4.16
CA ASP A 42 1.25 -4.09 -5.49
C ASP A 42 0.96 -2.72 -6.12
N PHE A 43 0.46 -1.79 -5.31
CA PHE A 43 0.19 -0.40 -5.70
C PHE A 43 1.47 0.34 -6.11
N ALA A 44 2.49 0.33 -5.26
CA ALA A 44 3.75 1.02 -5.55
C ALA A 44 4.50 0.42 -6.75
N GLN A 45 4.47 -0.91 -6.92
CA GLN A 45 5.03 -1.56 -8.11
C GLN A 45 4.28 -1.19 -9.38
N LYS A 46 2.94 -1.05 -9.31
CA LYS A 46 2.15 -0.58 -10.45
C LYS A 46 2.50 0.86 -10.80
N ILE A 47 2.68 1.73 -9.81
CA ILE A 47 3.13 3.12 -10.02
C ILE A 47 4.54 3.13 -10.62
N ALA A 48 5.48 2.34 -10.11
CA ALA A 48 6.85 2.26 -10.63
C ALA A 48 6.91 1.82 -12.10
N LYS A 49 5.98 0.96 -12.54
CA LYS A 49 5.84 0.56 -13.95
C LYS A 49 5.18 1.62 -14.83
N THR A 50 4.39 2.52 -14.24
CA THR A 50 3.60 3.53 -14.96
C THR A 50 4.36 4.84 -15.10
N VAL A 51 5.04 5.27 -14.04
CA VAL A 51 5.83 6.51 -13.98
C VAL A 51 7.21 6.25 -14.61
N PRO A 52 7.56 6.91 -15.73
CA PRO A 52 8.88 6.78 -16.36
C PRO A 52 10.03 7.01 -15.37
N GLN A 53 11.18 6.36 -15.59
CA GLN A 53 12.32 6.37 -14.65
C GLN A 53 12.87 7.78 -14.38
N ASN A 54 12.80 8.67 -15.37
CA ASN A 54 13.30 10.05 -15.28
C ASN A 54 12.26 11.04 -14.77
N ASP A 55 11.01 10.62 -14.62
CA ASP A 55 9.92 11.50 -14.20
C ASP A 55 9.84 11.57 -12.68
N ARG A 56 9.35 12.71 -12.19
CA ARG A 56 9.13 12.96 -10.76
C ARG A 56 7.72 12.54 -10.35
N LEU A 57 7.63 12.05 -9.12
CA LEU A 57 6.38 11.69 -8.45
C LEU A 57 6.24 12.50 -7.17
N ILE A 58 5.10 13.16 -7.02
CA ILE A 58 4.75 13.95 -5.86
C ILE A 58 3.49 13.38 -5.22
N ALA A 59 3.52 13.16 -3.92
CA ALA A 59 2.35 12.76 -3.14
C ALA A 59 1.68 13.96 -2.48
N TYR A 60 0.35 13.94 -2.48
CA TYR A 60 -0.46 14.93 -1.78
C TYR A 60 -0.73 14.51 -0.33
N GLU A 61 -0.32 15.37 0.61
CA GLU A 61 -0.40 15.26 2.07
C GLU A 61 0.36 14.08 2.71
N PHE A 62 0.21 12.86 2.19
CA PHE A 62 0.83 11.67 2.77
C PHE A 62 1.04 10.54 1.77
N VAL A 63 2.19 9.89 1.85
CA VAL A 63 2.44 8.57 1.27
C VAL A 63 3.01 7.61 2.31
N SER A 64 2.57 6.36 2.28
CA SER A 64 3.07 5.37 3.24
C SER A 64 4.55 5.09 3.03
N PRO A 65 5.35 4.90 4.09
CA PRO A 65 6.76 4.53 3.97
C PRO A 65 6.98 3.26 3.15
N LYS A 66 6.02 2.33 3.18
CA LYS A 66 6.03 1.10 2.40
C LYS A 66 5.86 1.35 0.92
N SER A 67 4.97 2.26 0.55
CA SER A 67 4.79 2.67 -0.84
C SER A 67 6.05 3.33 -1.38
N VAL A 68 6.73 4.18 -0.58
CA VAL A 68 8.04 4.76 -0.93
C VAL A 68 9.10 3.67 -1.13
N GLN A 69 9.19 2.74 -0.17
CA GLN A 69 10.15 1.62 -0.23
C GLN A 69 9.99 0.79 -1.51
N TYR A 70 8.76 0.40 -1.85
CA TYR A 70 8.50 -0.46 -3.02
C TYR A 70 8.50 0.29 -4.35
N PHE A 71 8.30 1.61 -4.35
CA PHE A 71 8.48 2.45 -5.53
C PHE A 71 9.95 2.59 -5.91
N GLY A 72 10.85 2.56 -4.92
CA GLY A 72 12.30 2.51 -5.12
C GLY A 72 12.94 3.84 -5.52
N ARG A 73 12.20 4.94 -5.46
CA ARG A 73 12.66 6.31 -5.74
C ARG A 73 12.09 7.27 -4.69
N PRO A 74 12.73 8.43 -4.45
CA PRO A 74 12.16 9.45 -3.57
C PRO A 74 10.82 9.94 -4.13
N ILE A 75 9.83 10.04 -3.24
CA ILE A 75 8.54 10.67 -3.51
C ILE A 75 8.52 11.97 -2.73
N LEU A 76 8.34 13.09 -3.41
CA LEU A 76 8.21 14.37 -2.75
C LEU A 76 6.80 14.46 -2.15
N GLU A 77 6.67 14.98 -0.94
CA GLU A 77 5.37 15.18 -0.30
C GLU A 77 5.06 16.67 -0.22
N THR A 78 3.84 17.07 -0.58
CA THR A 78 3.37 18.44 -0.39
C THR A 78 1.94 18.46 0.12
N ASN A 79 1.70 19.38 1.04
CA ASN A 79 0.38 19.64 1.63
C ASN A 79 -0.29 20.83 0.93
N ASP A 80 0.49 21.61 0.17
CA ASP A 80 0.01 22.78 -0.56
C ASP A 80 -0.53 22.36 -1.92
N ARG A 81 -1.84 22.51 -2.09
CA ARG A 81 -2.53 22.18 -3.34
C ARG A 81 -2.11 23.07 -4.51
N THR A 82 -1.71 24.32 -4.24
CA THR A 82 -1.26 25.25 -5.27
C THR A 82 0.06 24.76 -5.85
N VAL A 83 1.02 24.46 -4.98
CA VAL A 83 2.31 23.88 -5.37
C VAL A 83 2.13 22.54 -6.07
N LEU A 84 1.26 21.67 -5.55
CA LEU A 84 0.92 20.39 -6.19
C LEU A 84 0.40 20.59 -7.61
N TYR A 85 -0.50 21.56 -7.80
CA TYR A 85 -1.06 21.87 -9.11
C TYR A 85 -0.01 22.46 -10.06
N GLU A 86 0.92 23.30 -9.59
CA GLU A 86 2.03 23.78 -10.40
C GLU A 86 2.91 22.65 -10.93
N HIS A 87 3.23 21.67 -10.08
CA HIS A 87 4.00 20.50 -10.50
C HIS A 87 3.23 19.63 -11.50
N TYR A 88 1.95 19.40 -11.25
CA TYR A 88 1.07 18.73 -12.22
C TYR A 88 1.03 19.48 -13.55
N GLU A 89 0.99 20.82 -13.50
CA GLU A 89 1.00 21.66 -14.70
C GLU A 89 2.32 21.56 -15.49
N ARG A 90 3.44 21.32 -14.82
CA ARG A 90 4.74 21.03 -15.45
C ARG A 90 4.86 19.62 -16.02
N GLY A 91 3.83 18.77 -15.84
CA GLY A 91 3.84 17.38 -16.30
C GLY A 91 4.48 16.42 -15.32
N GLU A 92 4.55 16.76 -14.03
CA GLU A 92 4.97 15.81 -13.00
C GLU A 92 3.79 14.92 -12.58
N TRP A 93 4.10 13.72 -12.08
CA TRP A 93 3.10 12.75 -11.64
C TRP A 93 2.63 13.08 -10.23
N VAL A 94 1.33 12.96 -10.00
CA VAL A 94 0.72 13.20 -8.69
C VAL A 94 0.11 11.92 -8.13
N LEU A 95 0.40 11.63 -6.88
CA LEU A 95 -0.08 10.49 -6.12
C LEU A 95 -0.98 10.96 -4.98
N ALA A 96 -2.12 10.32 -4.78
CA ALA A 96 -2.93 10.54 -3.57
C ALA A 96 -3.58 9.24 -3.09
N THR A 97 -3.75 9.15 -1.77
CA THR A 97 -4.36 8.00 -1.09
C THR A 97 -5.45 8.44 -0.10
N ALA A 98 -6.41 7.55 0.18
CA ALA A 98 -7.48 7.73 1.17
C ALA A 98 -8.21 9.08 1.07
N GLY A 99 -8.45 9.78 2.19
CA GLY A 99 -9.14 11.07 2.19
C GLY A 99 -8.46 12.17 1.35
N HIS A 100 -7.16 12.05 1.07
CA HIS A 100 -6.44 13.00 0.21
C HIS A 100 -6.82 12.81 -1.27
N LEU A 101 -7.14 11.57 -1.66
CA LEU A 101 -7.64 11.25 -3.00
C LEU A 101 -8.99 11.91 -3.28
N GLU A 102 -9.88 11.89 -2.29
CA GLU A 102 -11.22 12.47 -2.42
C GLU A 102 -11.13 13.98 -2.65
N LYS A 103 -10.27 14.68 -1.89
CA LYS A 103 -9.98 16.11 -2.07
C LYS A 103 -9.54 16.45 -3.49
N LEU A 104 -8.62 15.67 -4.08
CA LEU A 104 -8.16 15.91 -5.46
C LEU A 104 -9.20 15.54 -6.51
N THR A 105 -10.03 14.54 -6.23
CA THR A 105 -11.10 14.12 -7.15
C THR A 105 -12.22 15.16 -7.21
N GLN A 106 -12.61 15.73 -6.07
CA GLN A 106 -13.62 16.79 -5.99
C GLN A 106 -13.16 18.10 -6.66
N ASP A 107 -11.86 18.38 -6.62
CA ASP A 107 -11.27 19.55 -7.27
C ASP A 107 -11.37 19.49 -8.81
N GLY A 108 -11.35 18.29 -9.39
CA GLY A 108 -11.61 18.06 -10.82
C GLY A 108 -10.49 18.50 -11.79
N ARG A 109 -9.45 19.22 -11.31
CA ARG A 109 -8.33 19.65 -12.17
C ARG A 109 -7.35 18.52 -12.51
N PHE A 110 -7.27 17.50 -11.65
CA PHE A 110 -6.33 16.39 -11.80
C PHE A 110 -6.98 15.23 -12.56
N ARG A 111 -6.32 14.74 -13.61
CA ARG A 111 -6.81 13.60 -14.41
C ARG A 111 -6.24 12.29 -13.90
N LYS A 112 -7.12 11.35 -13.55
CA LYS A 112 -6.74 10.01 -13.08
C LYS A 112 -6.22 9.15 -14.23
N VAL A 113 -5.00 8.65 -14.10
CA VAL A 113 -4.40 7.64 -14.99
C VAL A 113 -4.66 6.24 -14.46
N TYR A 114 -4.58 6.08 -13.14
CA TYR A 114 -4.73 4.79 -12.48
C TYR A 114 -5.44 4.97 -11.15
N TYR A 115 -6.29 4.02 -10.80
CA TYR A 115 -7.04 3.97 -9.55
C TYR A 115 -7.10 2.53 -9.05
N THR A 116 -7.04 2.37 -7.74
CA THR A 116 -7.35 1.12 -7.06
C THR A 116 -8.02 1.41 -5.73
N GLU A 117 -8.98 0.57 -5.35
CA GLU A 117 -9.64 0.64 -4.04
C GLU A 117 -8.72 0.17 -2.90
N LYS A 118 -7.67 -0.59 -3.24
CA LYS A 118 -6.78 -1.26 -2.30
C LYS A 118 -5.34 -0.82 -2.52
N ALA A 119 -5.06 0.45 -2.25
CA ALA A 119 -3.72 1.01 -2.33
C ALA A 119 -2.90 0.79 -1.06
N GLU A 120 -3.56 0.77 0.10
CA GLU A 120 -2.93 0.58 1.41
C GLU A 120 -3.92 -0.09 2.36
N ARG A 121 -3.43 -0.87 3.34
CA ARG A 121 -4.25 -1.40 4.43
C ARG A 121 -4.09 -0.56 5.69
N ARG A 122 -5.16 0.07 6.15
CA ARG A 122 -5.22 0.90 7.37
C ARG A 122 -5.95 0.17 8.50
N LYS A 123 -5.95 0.76 9.70
CA LYS A 123 -6.64 0.20 10.87
C LYS A 123 -8.15 0.04 10.64
N ASP A 124 -8.74 1.02 9.96
CA ASP A 124 -10.20 1.10 9.77
C ASP A 124 -10.67 0.51 8.42
N GLY A 125 -9.77 -0.12 7.66
CA GLY A 125 -10.09 -0.74 6.38
C GLY A 125 -9.03 -0.53 5.30
N ASP A 126 -9.40 -0.90 4.07
CA ASP A 126 -8.58 -0.70 2.89
C ASP A 126 -8.72 0.76 2.42
N ALA A 127 -7.59 1.38 2.07
CA ALA A 127 -7.54 2.75 1.60
C ALA A 127 -7.35 2.80 0.08
N PRO A 128 -8.18 3.57 -0.66
CA PRO A 128 -8.02 3.75 -2.08
C PRO A 128 -6.80 4.61 -2.40
N GLY A 129 -6.32 4.51 -3.63
CA GLY A 129 -5.23 5.35 -4.12
C GLY A 129 -5.32 5.55 -5.63
N ALA A 130 -4.86 6.71 -6.08
CA ALA A 130 -4.82 7.03 -7.50
C ALA A 130 -3.54 7.75 -7.89
N LEU A 131 -3.20 7.58 -9.16
CA LEU A 131 -2.13 8.26 -9.85
C LEU A 131 -2.74 9.20 -10.89
N PHE A 132 -2.23 10.43 -10.93
CA PHE A 132 -2.72 11.50 -11.78
C PHE A 132 -1.61 12.02 -12.67
N HIS A 133 -1.96 12.33 -13.92
CA HIS A 133 -1.03 12.93 -14.87
C HIS A 133 -1.79 13.55 -16.05
N LYS A 134 -1.19 14.57 -16.69
CA LYS A 134 -1.78 15.26 -17.84
C LYS A 134 -1.99 14.39 -19.07
N SER A 135 -1.21 13.30 -19.20
CA SER A 135 -1.35 12.34 -20.30
C SER A 135 -2.62 11.51 -20.22
N ALA A 136 -3.32 11.48 -19.08
CA ALA A 136 -4.62 10.83 -19.02
C ALA A 136 -5.61 11.53 -19.98
N PRO A 137 -6.43 10.75 -20.70
CA PRO A 137 -7.52 11.32 -21.47
C PRO A 137 -8.41 12.13 -20.52
N LYS A 138 -8.91 13.28 -20.99
CA LYS A 138 -9.97 13.99 -20.27
C LYS A 138 -11.12 13.01 -20.16
N VAL A 139 -11.47 12.62 -18.93
CA VAL A 139 -12.75 11.95 -18.68
C VAL A 139 -13.79 12.94 -19.16
N LYS A 140 -14.47 12.63 -20.26
CA LYS A 140 -15.73 13.30 -20.59
C LYS A 140 -16.67 12.84 -19.50
N ASP A 141 -17.07 13.75 -18.61
CA ASP A 141 -18.15 13.49 -17.68
C ASP A 141 -19.33 12.95 -18.49
N GLY A 142 -19.58 11.65 -18.35
CA GLY A 142 -20.74 10.98 -18.90
C GLY A 142 -21.90 11.27 -17.96
N LEU A 143 -22.91 11.92 -18.52
CA LEU A 143 -24.24 12.15 -17.95
C LEU A 143 -24.79 10.95 -17.17
#